data_AF-A0A1M5KFX0-F1
#
_entry.id   AF-A0A1M5KFX0-F1
#
_cell.length_a   1.000
_cell.length_b   1.000
_cell.length_c   1.000
_cell.angle_alpha   90.00
_cell.angle_beta   90.00
_cell.angle_gamma   90.00
#
_symmetry.space_group_name_H-M   'P 1'
#
loop_
_entity.id
_entity.type
_entity.pdbx_description
1 polymer ?
#
loop_
_entity_poly.entity_id
_entity_poly.type
_entity_poly.pdbx_seq_one_letter_code
_entity_poly.pdbx_strand_id
1 'polypeptide(L)' 'MKNFVIKLVWFATGFVFIFTGLCQVKTPLTLLMSLFLIGSFLVPFMVYKVLTDDYTTFKTFKDWYEDNPTETLDEE' A
#
# COMPACT_ATOMS: atom_id res chain seq x y z
N MET A 1 6.11 -1.61 17.14
CA MET A 1 4.72 -1.73 17.63
C MET A 1 4.00 -2.65 16.67
N LYS A 2 3.56 -3.83 17.12
CA LYS A 2 3.06 -4.96 16.29
C LYS A 2 2.03 -4.61 15.20
N ASN A 3 1.38 -3.44 15.28
CA ASN A 3 0.35 -2.99 14.33
C ASN A 3 0.64 -1.63 13.69
N PHE A 4 1.82 -1.01 13.89
CA PHE A 4 2.07 0.35 13.39
C PHE A 4 2.10 0.40 11.86
N VAL A 5 2.83 -0.53 11.25
CA VAL A 5 2.99 -0.60 9.79
C VAL A 5 1.66 -0.90 9.11
N ILE A 6 0.88 -1.84 9.64
CA ILE A 6 -0.46 -2.14 9.14
C ILE A 6 -1.39 -0.90 9.22
N LYS A 7 -1.37 -0.17 10.34
CA LYS A 7 -2.13 1.08 10.48
C LYS A 7 -1.67 2.15 9.49
N LEU A 8 -0.36 2.24 9.24
CA LEU A 8 0.23 3.18 8.29
C LEU A 8 -0.21 2.87 6.85
N VAL A 9 -0.29 1.59 6.47
CA VAL A 9 -0.80 1.14 5.17
C VAL A 9 -2.27 1.55 5.02
N TRP A 10 -3.14 1.20 5.98
CA TRP A 10 -4.55 1.60 5.94
C TRP A 10 -4.75 3.11 5.85
N PHE A 11 -3.96 3.87 6.61
CA PHE A 11 -3.96 5.33 6.53
C PHE A 11 -3.53 5.83 5.15
N ALA A 12 -2.43 5.31 4.58
CA ALA A 12 -1.95 5.70 3.26
C ALA A 12 -2.97 5.38 2.16
N THR A 13 -3.63 4.22 2.23
CA THR A 13 -4.71 3.85 1.30
C THR A 13 -5.89 4.81 1.40
N GLY A 14 -6.37 5.09 2.62
CA GLY A 14 -7.46 6.04 2.83
C GLY A 14 -7.10 7.45 2.35
N PHE A 15 -5.87 7.89 2.62
CA PHE A 15 -5.34 9.17 2.15
C PHE A 15 -5.39 9.28 0.61
N VAL A 16 -4.86 8.29 -0.10
CA VAL A 16 -4.86 8.29 -1.57
C VAL A 16 -6.29 8.24 -2.11
N PHE A 17 -7.16 7.41 -1.53
CA PHE A 17 -8.55 7.32 -1.96
C PHE A 17 -9.30 8.66 -1.83
N ILE A 18 -9.16 9.32 -0.67
CA ILE A 18 -9.75 10.65 -0.44
C ILE A 18 -9.13 11.68 -1.38
N PHE A 19 -7.81 11.67 -1.56
CA PHE A 19 -7.12 12.59 -2.48
C PHE A 19 -7.63 12.44 -3.91
N THR A 20 -7.75 11.23 -4.42
CA THR A 20 -8.32 10.96 -5.75
C THR A 20 -9.78 11.44 -5.84
N GLY A 21 -10.58 11.26 -4.80
CA GLY A 21 -11.94 11.82 -4.73
C GLY A 21 -11.97 13.35 -4.78
N LEU A 22 -11.06 14.02 -4.06
CA LEU A 22 -10.93 15.48 -4.07
C LEU A 22 -10.54 16.01 -5.46
N CYS A 23 -9.81 15.25 -6.26
CA CYS A 23 -9.49 15.60 -7.64
C CYS A 23 -10.72 15.60 -8.58
N GLN A 24 -11.81 14.92 -8.22
CA GLN A 24 -13.04 14.85 -9.04
C GLN A 24 -13.99 16.03 -8.82
N VAL A 25 -13.79 16.81 -7.76
CA VAL A 25 -14.62 17.97 -7.44
C VAL A 25 -13.84 19.27 -7.61
N LYS A 26 -14.52 20.42 -7.51
CA LYS A 26 -13.89 21.75 -7.59
C LYS A 26 -13.11 22.08 -6.31
N THR A 27 -12.03 21.35 -6.07
CA THR A 27 -11.12 21.56 -4.94
C THR A 27 -10.08 22.62 -5.29
N PRO A 28 -9.74 23.54 -4.37
CA PRO A 28 -8.68 24.53 -4.61
C PRO A 28 -7.33 23.89 -4.93
N LEU A 29 -6.66 24.39 -5.97
CA LEU A 29 -5.38 23.86 -6.44
C LEU A 29 -4.30 23.85 -5.34
N THR A 30 -4.24 24.90 -4.52
CA THR A 30 -3.28 24.99 -3.41
C THR A 30 -3.42 23.84 -2.40
N LEU A 31 -4.66 23.41 -2.14
CA LEU A 31 -4.95 22.29 -1.24
C LEU A 31 -4.57 20.95 -1.88
N LEU A 32 -4.85 20.76 -3.17
CA LEU A 32 -4.43 19.56 -3.90
C LEU A 32 -2.91 19.45 -3.96
N MET A 33 -2.22 20.56 -4.23
CA MET A 33 -0.76 20.59 -4.33
C MET A 33 -0.08 20.32 -2.98
N SER A 34 -0.64 20.84 -1.87
CA SER A 34 -0.10 20.55 -0.53
C SER A 34 -0.28 19.07 -0.15
N LEU A 35 -1.46 18.50 -0.42
CA LEU A 35 -1.72 17.07 -0.23
C LEU A 35 -0.82 16.21 -1.12
N PHE A 36 -0.64 16.59 -2.38
CA PHE A 36 0.25 15.88 -3.30
C PHE A 36 1.69 15.83 -2.78
N LEU A 37 2.19 16.96 -2.28
CA LEU A 37 3.53 17.04 -1.69
C LEU A 37 3.65 16.12 -0.47
N ILE A 38 2.66 16.15 0.44
CA ILE A 38 2.60 15.25 1.60
C ILE A 38 2.58 13.79 1.17
N GLY A 39 1.73 13.44 0.20
CA GLY A 39 1.59 12.09 -0.35
C GLY A 39 2.89 11.56 -0.96
N SER A 40 3.65 12.44 -1.62
CA SER A 40 4.94 12.13 -2.25
C SER A 40 5.99 11.69 -1.23
N PHE A 41 5.89 12.13 0.02
CA PHE A 41 6.74 11.64 1.12
C PHE A 41 6.09 10.48 1.88
N LEU A 42 4.77 10.49 2.06
CA LEU A 42 4.02 9.48 2.80
C LEU A 42 4.18 8.08 2.19
N VAL A 43 4.07 7.95 0.87
CA VAL A 43 4.11 6.63 0.21
C VAL A 43 5.51 5.99 0.31
N PRO A 44 6.61 6.68 -0.06
CA PRO A 44 7.96 6.11 0.13
C PRO A 44 8.28 5.80 1.59
N PHE A 45 7.84 6.65 2.53
CA PHE A 45 8.00 6.39 3.95
C PHE A 45 7.25 5.12 4.39
N MET A 46 6.00 4.96 3.97
CA MET A 46 5.22 3.76 4.23
C MET A 46 5.89 2.51 3.67
N VAL A 47 6.34 2.55 2.40
CA VAL A 47 7.06 1.44 1.76
C VAL A 47 8.33 1.08 2.53
N TYR A 48 9.15 2.08 2.88
CA TYR A 48 10.36 1.88 3.68
C TYR A 48 10.04 1.20 5.02
N LYS A 49 9.00 1.68 5.72
CA LYS A 49 8.58 1.10 7.00
C LYS A 49 8.03 -0.32 6.85
N VAL A 50 7.35 -0.65 5.75
CA VAL A 50 6.90 -2.02 5.46
C VAL A 50 8.08 -2.94 5.22
N LEU A 51 9.05 -2.52 4.40
CA LEU A 51 10.21 -3.34 4.05
C LEU A 51 11.20 -3.54 5.20
N THR A 52 11.20 -2.63 6.17
CA THR A 52 12.09 -2.68 7.35
C THR A 52 11.38 -3.12 8.63
N ASP A 53 10.11 -3.49 8.57
CA ASP A 53 9.40 -4.03 9.73
C ASP A 53 9.83 -5.49 9.94
N ASP A 54 10.11 -5.85 11.20
CA ASP A 54 10.33 -7.23 11.61
C ASP A 54 8.98 -7.98 11.69
N TYR A 55 8.32 -8.12 10.53
CA TYR A 55 7.04 -8.77 10.40
C TYR A 55 7.21 -10.27 10.15
N THR A 56 6.69 -11.08 11.06
CA THR A 56 6.62 -12.53 10.90
C THR A 56 5.18 -12.96 10.63
N THR A 57 4.98 -13.77 9.59
CA THR A 57 3.67 -14.32 9.24
C THR A 57 3.76 -15.82 9.02
N PHE A 58 2.73 -16.54 9.47
CA PHE A 58 2.57 -17.97 9.19
C PHE A 58 2.01 -18.22 7.78
N LYS A 59 1.53 -17.17 7.09
CA LYS A 59 1.15 -17.22 5.68
C LYS A 59 2.43 -17.29 4.85
N THR A 60 2.83 -18.50 4.48
CA THR A 60 3.82 -18.70 3.42
C THR A 60 3.15 -18.42 2.08
N PHE A 61 3.91 -17.89 1.12
CA PHE A 61 3.51 -17.80 -0.28
C PHE A 61 3.47 -19.22 -0.88
N LYS A 62 2.56 -20.09 -0.41
CA LYS A 62 2.37 -21.40 -1.03
C LYS A 62 1.64 -21.25 -2.37
N ASP A 63 0.68 -20.31 -2.42
CA ASP A 63 -0.27 -20.15 -3.53
C ASP A 63 -0.48 -18.66 -3.92
N TRP A 64 0.55 -17.81 -3.84
CA TRP A 64 0.34 -16.35 -3.96
C TRP A 64 0.36 -15.81 -5.39
N TYR A 65 0.88 -16.56 -6.35
CA TYR A 65 0.62 -16.23 -7.74
C TYR A 65 -0.42 -17.22 -8.25
N GLU A 66 -1.70 -16.91 -8.05
CA GLU A 66 -2.80 -17.56 -8.78
C GLU A 66 -2.67 -17.40 -10.31
N ASP A 67 -1.65 -16.67 -10.78
CA ASP A 67 -1.25 -16.55 -12.17
C ASP A 67 -0.41 -17.74 -12.68
N ASN A 68 0.05 -18.65 -11.82
CA ASN A 68 0.74 -19.87 -12.24
C ASN A 68 -0.25 -21.05 -12.31
N PRO A 69 -0.51 -21.63 -13.50
CA PRO A 69 -1.36 -22.82 -13.61
C PRO A 69 -0.78 -23.94 -12.75
N THR A 70 -1.58 -24.46 -11.82
CA THR A 70 -1.21 -25.58 -10.94
C THR A 70 -0.97 -26.89 -11.69
N GLU A 71 -1.38 -26.99 -12.95
CA GLU A 71 -1.24 -28.20 -13.78
C GLU A 71 0.21 -28.58 -14.10
N THR A 72 1.17 -27.67 -13.94
CA THR A 72 2.58 -27.93 -14.28
C THR A 72 3.42 -28.48 -13.11
N LEU A 73 2.84 -28.63 -11.91
CA LEU A 73 3.58 -29.02 -10.71
C LEU A 73 3.59 -30.52 -10.42
N ASP A 74 2.79 -31.31 -11.13
CA ASP A 74 2.68 -32.77 -10.94
C ASP A 74 3.50 -33.57 -11.99
N GLU A 75 4.36 -32.91 -12.79
CA GLU A 75 5.13 -33.54 -13.89
C GLU A 75 6.67 -33.60 -13.71
N GLU A 76 7.24 -33.27 -12.53
CA GLU A 76 8.69 -33.47 -12.25
C GLU A 76 8.99 -34.35 -11.03
#